data_AF-A0A382W799-F1
#
_entry.id   AF-A0A382W799-F1
#
_cell.length_a   1.000
_cell.length_b   1.000
_cell.length_c   1.000
_cell.angle_alpha   90.00
_cell.angle_beta   90.00
_cell.angle_gamma   90.00
#
_symmetry.space_group_name_H-M   'P 1'
#
loop_
_entity.id
_entity.type
_entity.pdbx_description
1 polymer ?
#
loop_
_entity_poly.entity_id
_entity_poly.type
_entity_poly.pdbx_seq_one_letter_code
_entity_poly.pdbx_strand_id
1 'polypeptide(L)' 'MADTAKVEGHANLVRDLKSQAIINTDSDAYARYMARKRAQKHRNDALREVIRDVNELKIEMRAIKEQLIELSNGR' A
#
# COMPACT_ATOMS: atom_id res chain seq x y z
N MET A 1 40.97 2.66 8.98
CA MET A 1 40.72 1.69 7.88
C MET A 1 39.22 1.73 7.60
N ALA A 2 38.79 1.79 6.34
CA ALA A 2 37.36 1.76 6.04
C ALA A 2 36.83 0.35 6.34
N ASP A 3 35.78 0.23 7.16
CA ASP A 3 35.18 -1.04 7.58
C ASP A 3 34.37 -1.74 6.47
N THR A 4 34.51 -1.29 5.22
CA THR A 4 33.67 -1.70 4.09
C THR A 4 34.51 -1.93 2.84
N ALA A 5 34.25 -3.02 2.12
CA ALA A 5 34.88 -3.36 0.84
C ALA A 5 33.87 -3.42 -0.30
N LYS A 6 34.23 -2.96 -1.51
CA LYS A 6 33.36 -3.07 -2.70
C LYS A 6 33.24 -4.53 -3.15
N VAL A 7 32.05 -4.92 -3.60
CA VAL A 7 31.80 -6.25 -4.18
C VAL A 7 32.17 -6.21 -5.66
N GLU A 8 32.95 -7.19 -6.11
CA GLU A 8 33.38 -7.29 -7.51
C GLU A 8 32.19 -7.42 -8.47
N GLY A 9 32.24 -6.69 -9.59
CA GLY A 9 31.17 -6.67 -10.59
C GLY A 9 29.89 -5.92 -10.18
N HIS A 10 29.81 -5.36 -8.97
CA HIS A 10 28.58 -4.75 -8.45
C HIS A 10 28.85 -3.36 -7.86
N ALA A 11 28.58 -2.30 -8.63
CA ALA A 11 28.87 -0.91 -8.23
C ALA A 11 28.14 -0.47 -6.94
N ASN A 12 26.91 -0.97 -6.75
CA ASN A 12 26.03 -0.57 -5.67
C ASN A 12 26.09 -1.50 -4.44
N LEU A 13 26.90 -2.57 -4.48
CA LEU A 13 27.02 -3.49 -3.36
C LEU A 13 28.34 -3.27 -2.61
N VAL A 14 28.24 -3.27 -1.29
CA VAL A 14 29.37 -3.09 -0.39
C VAL A 14 29.30 -4.18 0.68
N ARG A 15 30.43 -4.80 0.97
CA ARG A 15 30.59 -5.81 2.02
C ARG A 15 31.09 -5.15 3.29
N ASP A 16 30.34 -5.30 4.38
CA ASP A 16 30.82 -4.94 5.71
C ASP A 16 31.86 -5.96 6.16
N LEU A 17 33.07 -5.49 6.50
CA LEU A 17 34.18 -6.35 6.88
C LEU A 17 34.01 -6.92 8.30
N LYS A 18 33.16 -6.31 9.15
CA LYS A 18 32.89 -6.79 10.51
C LYS A 18 31.84 -7.88 10.53
N SER A 19 30.66 -7.61 9.96
CA SER A 19 29.55 -8.57 9.92
C SER A 19 29.57 -9.53 8.73
N GLN A 20 30.43 -9.28 7.73
CA GLN A 20 30.45 -9.97 6.43
C GLN A 20 29.16 -9.79 5.61
N ALA A 21 28.25 -8.90 6.02
CA ALA A 21 27.00 -8.61 5.31
C ALA A 21 27.23 -7.90 3.97
N ILE A 22 26.41 -8.22 2.97
CA ILE A 22 26.35 -7.50 1.69
C ILE A 22 25.23 -6.47 1.76
N ILE A 23 25.61 -5.20 1.67
CA ILE A 23 24.73 -4.04 1.81
C ILE A 23 24.55 -3.40 0.44
N ASN A 24 23.30 -3.21 0.04
CA ASN A 24 22.96 -2.40 -1.12
C ASN A 24 23.00 -0.92 -0.75
N THR A 25 23.81 -0.15 -1.47
CA THR A 25 24.05 1.29 -1.29
C THR A 25 23.32 2.15 -2.33
N ASP A 26 22.49 1.53 -3.19
CA ASP A 26 21.64 2.22 -4.15
C ASP A 26 20.49 2.95 -3.46
N SER A 27 20.77 4.16 -3.00
CA SER A 27 19.80 5.04 -2.36
C SER A 27 18.65 5.44 -3.29
N ASP A 28 18.92 5.58 -4.59
CA ASP A 28 17.92 5.94 -5.61
C ASP A 28 16.92 4.80 -5.84
N ALA A 29 17.39 3.56 -5.95
CA ALA A 29 16.52 2.40 -6.06
C ALA A 29 15.63 2.25 -4.83
N TYR A 30 16.18 2.45 -3.63
CA TYR A 30 15.40 2.46 -2.40
C TYR A 30 14.35 3.58 -2.38
N ALA A 31 14.73 4.81 -2.77
CA ALA A 31 13.82 5.94 -2.84
C ALA A 31 12.66 5.68 -3.82
N ARG A 32 12.96 5.14 -5.01
CA ARG A 32 11.94 4.74 -6.01
C ARG A 32 11.01 3.66 -5.47
N TYR A 33 11.55 2.63 -4.81
CA TYR A 33 10.74 1.59 -4.19
C TYR A 33 9.80 2.18 -3.13
N MET A 34 10.32 3.03 -2.25
CA MET A 34 9.53 3.65 -1.19
C MET A 34 8.44 4.57 -1.75
N ALA A 35 8.73 5.31 -2.83
CA ALA A 35 7.73 6.11 -3.53
C ALA A 35 6.57 5.23 -4.06
N ARG A 36 6.89 4.10 -4.72
CA ARG A 36 5.86 3.15 -5.20
C ARG A 36 5.06 2.54 -4.04
N LYS A 37 5.73 2.14 -2.97
CA LYS A 37 5.09 1.56 -1.79
C LYS A 37 4.10 2.54 -1.13
N ARG A 38 4.48 3.82 -1.02
CA ARG A 38 3.59 4.88 -0.52
C ARG A 38 2.39 5.09 -1.46
N ALA A 39 2.63 5.20 -2.76
CA ALA A 39 1.56 5.34 -3.74
C ALA A 39 0.57 4.16 -3.70
N GLN A 40 1.08 2.93 -3.56
CA GLN A 40 0.23 1.74 -3.41
C GLN A 40 -0.59 1.78 -2.12
N LYS A 41 -0.01 2.21 -1.00
CA LYS A 41 -0.74 2.38 0.26
C LYS A 41 -1.91 3.36 0.09
N HIS A 42 -1.65 4.53 -0.48
CA HIS A 42 -2.70 5.53 -0.74
C HIS A 42 -3.82 4.98 -1.63
N ARG A 43 -3.47 4.27 -2.71
CA ARG A 43 -4.46 3.61 -3.57
C ARG A 43 -5.31 2.58 -2.83
N ASN A 44 -4.68 1.76 -1.98
CA ASN A 44 -5.39 0.75 -1.19
C ASN A 44 -6.33 1.39 -0.17
N ASP A 45 -5.91 2.49 0.46
CA ASP A 45 -6.73 3.20 1.44
C ASP A 45 -7.96 3.86 0.75
N ALA A 46 -7.75 4.51 -0.40
CA ALA A 46 -8.85 5.04 -1.22
C ALA A 46 -9.82 3.92 -1.69
N LEU A 47 -9.30 2.76 -2.09
CA LEU A 47 -10.16 1.63 -2.45
C LEU A 47 -11.03 1.14 -1.28
N ARG A 48 -10.47 1.13 -0.05
CA ARG A 48 -11.23 0.75 1.15
C ARG A 48 -12.34 1.76 1.47
N GLU A 49 -12.08 3.04 1.26
CA GLU A 49 -13.08 4.11 1.42
C GLU A 49 -14.24 3.91 0.44
N VAL A 50 -13.95 3.72 -0.84
CA VAL A 50 -14.98 3.44 -1.87
C VAL A 50 -15.81 2.19 -1.53
N ILE A 51 -15.16 1.12 -1.03
CA ILE A 51 -15.89 -0.08 -0.60
C ILE A 51 -16.84 0.21 0.57
N ARG A 52 -16.44 1.09 1.51
CA ARG A 52 -17.32 1.50 2.61
C ARG A 52 -18.53 2.26 2.06
N ASP A 53 -18.30 3.24 1.19
CA ASP A 53 -19.36 4.05 0.59
C ASP A 53 -20.36 3.21 -0.19
N VAL A 54 -19.88 2.22 -0.96
CA VAL A 54 -20.74 1.28 -1.68
C VAL A 54 -21.59 0.43 -0.73
N ASN A 55 -21.03 0.00 0.40
CA ASN A 55 -21.78 -0.76 1.39
C ASN A 55 -22.82 0.11 2.11
N GLU A 56 -22.49 1.36 2.42
CA GLU A 56 -23.43 2.34 2.98
C GLU A 56 -24.59 2.59 2.00
N LEU A 57 -24.29 2.87 0.72
CA LEU A 57 -25.29 3.03 -0.32
C LEU A 57 -26.21 1.80 -0.42
N LYS A 58 -25.64 0.59 -0.35
CA LYS A 58 -26.43 -0.65 -0.40
C LYS A 58 -27.38 -0.78 0.78
N ILE A 59 -26.96 -0.35 1.97
CA ILE A 59 -27.80 -0.33 3.17
C ILE A 59 -28.94 0.69 3.00
N GLU A 60 -28.61 1.91 2.56
CA GLU A 60 -29.62 2.95 2.31
C GLU A 60 -30.64 2.53 1.25
N MET A 61 -30.19 1.95 0.14
CA MET A 61 -31.08 1.42 -0.91
C MET A 61 -31.99 0.31 -0.37
N ARG A 62 -31.49 -0.53 0.54
CA ARG A 62 -32.30 -1.56 1.18
C ARG A 62 -33.37 -0.95 2.08
N ALA A 63 -33.01 0.08 2.87
CA ALA A 63 -33.95 0.79 3.73
C ALA A 63 -35.04 1.49 2.90
N ILE A 64 -34.67 2.16 1.79
CA ILE A 64 -35.63 2.76 0.86
C ILE A 64 -36.57 1.70 0.29
N LYS A 65 -36.03 0.55 -0.13
CA LYS A 65 -36.86 -0.56 -0.63
C LYS A 65 -37.85 -1.03 0.43
N GLU A 66 -37.43 -1.17 1.68
CA GLU A 66 -38.30 -1.58 2.78
C GLU A 66 -39.41 -0.56 3.05
N GLN A 67 -39.09 0.75 3.08
CA GLN A 67 -40.09 1.83 3.20
C GLN A 67 -41.12 1.81 2.06
N LEU A 68 -40.68 1.59 0.82
CA LEU A 68 -41.60 1.50 -0.33
C LEU A 68 -42.54 0.30 -0.22
N ILE A 69 -42.06 -0.83 0.31
CA ILE A 69 -42.87 -2.02 0.55
C ILE A 69 -43.91 -1.74 1.64
N GLU A 70 -43.53 -1.07 2.73
CA GLU A 70 -44.45 -0.68 3.80
C GLU A 70 -45.60 0.19 3.26
N LEU A 71 -45.26 1.25 2.52
CA LEU A 71 -46.24 2.14 1.88
C LEU A 71 -47.14 1.39 0.90
N SER A 72 -46.58 0.49 0.08
CA SER A 72 -47.34 -0.32 -0.87
C SER A 72 -48.31 -1.29 -0.19
N ASN A 73 -47.99 -1.76 1.01
CA ASN A 73 -48.81 -2.70 1.76
C ASN A 73 -49.90 -2.00 2.60
N GLY A 74 -50.07 -0.68 2.45
CA GLY A 74 -51.19 0.06 3.03
C GLY A 74 -51.12 0.28 4.54
N ARG A 75 -49.90 0.37 5.10
CA ARG A 75 -49.64 0.84 6.46
C ARG A 75 -48.81 2.12 6.44
#